data_AF-A0A6P2D8H0-F1
#
_entry.id   AF-A0A6P2D8H0-F1
#
_cell.length_a   1.000
_cell.length_b   1.000
_cell.length_c   1.000
_cell.angle_alpha   90.00
_cell.angle_beta   90.00
_cell.angle_gamma   90.00
#
_symmetry.space_group_name_H-M   'P 1'
#
loop_
_entity.id
_entity.type
_entity.pdbx_description
1 polymer ?
#
loop_
_entity_poly.entity_id
_entity_poly.type
_entity_poly.pdbx_seq_one_letter_code
_entity_poly.pdbx_strand_id
1 'polypeptide(L)'
;MAAALEPVLAKHRPKGALWGWMAVQGIGHEFAGQEVLTMPILDAAVRLRYPADGDVRKGPVKLKSVTAESGWVADNGTWTSGLTAVVPAKQFKGDVAKSSWLLNEDIAIIYRAYSTLDWKLKITSPGREAAKSEVFDAGSAVTIKVDDSRFAGWTKLELYDGATKVGELAKGPAKFTVKDLKPGYHAYSVLGTDDKGNVRPSNPVLVVVREVDRHNPAK
;
A
#
# COMPACT_ATOMS: atom_id res chain seq x y z
N MET A 1 -13.33 -2.77 17.44
CA MET A 1 -11.99 -3.33 17.16
C MET A 1 -10.87 -2.42 17.64
N ALA A 2 -10.88 -1.11 17.33
CA ALA A 2 -9.88 -0.14 17.81
C ALA A 2 -9.65 -0.19 19.34
N ALA A 3 -10.72 -0.18 20.14
CA ALA A 3 -10.65 -0.25 21.60
C ALA A 3 -9.93 -1.50 22.16
N ALA A 4 -9.84 -2.58 21.39
CA ALA A 4 -9.12 -3.80 21.80
C ALA A 4 -7.64 -3.78 21.39
N LEU A 5 -7.30 -3.13 20.28
CA LEU A 5 -5.95 -3.10 19.72
C LEU A 5 -5.12 -1.93 20.25
N GLU A 6 -5.74 -0.78 20.48
CA GLU A 6 -5.06 0.42 20.97
C GLU A 6 -4.32 0.19 22.30
N PRO A 7 -4.88 -0.49 23.32
CA PRO A 7 -4.14 -0.79 24.55
C PRO A 7 -2.90 -1.67 24.33
N VAL A 8 -2.98 -2.58 23.36
CA VAL A 8 -1.87 -3.47 23.00
C VAL A 8 -0.76 -2.66 22.34
N LEU A 9 -1.07 -1.83 21.35
CA LEU A 9 -0.07 -0.96 20.73
C LEU A 9 0.52 0.02 21.74
N ALA A 10 -0.31 0.66 22.57
CA ALA A 10 0.14 1.62 23.57
C ALA A 10 1.14 1.01 24.56
N LYS A 11 0.96 -0.26 24.93
CA LYS A 11 1.89 -0.97 25.81
C LYS A 11 3.22 -1.34 25.15
N HIS A 12 3.20 -1.68 23.87
CA HIS A 12 4.32 -2.35 23.20
C HIS A 12 5.10 -1.47 22.23
N ARG A 13 4.45 -0.55 21.50
CA ARG A 13 5.09 0.34 20.53
C ARG A 13 6.17 1.23 21.18
N PRO A 14 5.96 1.87 22.35
CA PRO A 14 7.00 2.65 23.01
C PRO A 14 8.21 1.82 23.47
N LYS A 15 8.07 0.48 23.53
CA LYS A 15 9.14 -0.45 23.89
C LYS A 15 9.87 -1.02 22.67
N GLY A 16 9.68 -0.41 21.49
CA GLY A 16 10.34 -0.81 20.25
C GLY A 16 9.65 -1.93 19.48
N ALA A 17 8.40 -2.30 19.83
CA ALA A 17 7.68 -3.31 19.06
C ALA A 17 7.42 -2.83 17.63
N LEU A 18 7.85 -3.61 16.63
CA LEU A 18 7.68 -3.33 15.20
C LEU A 18 6.28 -3.73 14.72
N TRP A 19 5.26 -3.24 15.42
CA TRP A 19 3.87 -3.61 15.20
C TRP A 19 3.12 -2.48 14.51
N GLY A 20 2.13 -2.85 13.71
CA GLY A 20 1.19 -1.93 13.11
C GLY A 20 -0.20 -2.53 13.15
N TRP A 21 -1.21 -1.67 13.13
CA TRP A 21 -2.58 -2.09 12.92
C TRP A 21 -3.26 -1.09 12.00
N MET A 22 -4.38 -1.48 11.41
CA MET A 22 -5.11 -0.65 10.48
C MET A 22 -6.60 -0.99 10.55
N ALA A 23 -7.44 0.01 10.32
CA ALA A 23 -8.84 -0.17 10.01
C ALA A 23 -9.15 0.40 8.63
N VAL A 24 -10.17 -0.16 7.99
CA VAL A 24 -10.76 0.40 6.77
C VAL A 24 -12.15 0.88 7.11
N GLN A 25 -12.50 2.08 6.64
CA GLN A 25 -13.83 2.63 6.88
C GLN A 25 -14.92 1.71 6.30
N GLY A 26 -15.93 1.42 7.09
CA GLY A 26 -17.14 0.72 6.63
C GLY A 26 -16.94 -0.76 6.34
N ILE A 27 -15.82 -1.35 6.77
CA ILE A 27 -15.51 -2.77 6.55
C ILE A 27 -15.42 -3.49 7.89
N GLY A 28 -16.10 -4.64 7.98
CA GLY A 28 -16.10 -5.47 9.17
C GLY A 28 -14.83 -6.31 9.30
N HIS A 29 -14.90 -7.37 10.13
CA HIS A 29 -13.88 -8.42 10.13
C HIS A 29 -14.17 -9.40 8.98
N GLU A 30 -13.92 -8.96 7.76
CA GLU A 30 -14.19 -9.71 6.54
C GLU A 30 -13.03 -9.57 5.55
N PHE A 31 -13.06 -10.40 4.51
CA PHE A 31 -12.15 -10.23 3.39
C PHE A 31 -12.63 -9.06 2.53
N ALA A 32 -11.77 -8.07 2.30
CA ALA A 32 -12.11 -6.92 1.47
C ALA A 32 -10.86 -6.32 0.84
N GLY A 33 -10.12 -7.06 0.02
CA GLY A 33 -8.93 -6.54 -0.65
C GLY A 33 -7.68 -6.40 0.24
N GLN A 34 -7.62 -7.13 1.36
CA GLN A 34 -6.50 -7.06 2.32
C GLN A 34 -5.15 -7.50 1.72
N GLU A 35 -5.19 -8.32 0.68
CA GLU A 35 -4.06 -8.75 -0.13
C GLU A 35 -3.24 -7.59 -0.69
N VAL A 36 -3.88 -6.43 -0.94
CA VAL A 36 -3.19 -5.23 -1.44
C VAL A 36 -2.12 -4.73 -0.48
N LEU A 37 -2.24 -5.05 0.81
CA LEU A 37 -1.21 -4.75 1.80
C LEU A 37 -0.44 -6.00 2.20
N THR A 38 -1.10 -7.14 2.44
CA THR A 38 -0.42 -8.32 2.98
C THR A 38 0.58 -8.94 1.99
N MET A 39 0.28 -8.95 0.69
CA MET A 39 1.20 -9.52 -0.31
C MET A 39 2.45 -8.64 -0.51
N PRO A 40 2.33 -7.30 -0.68
CA PRO A 40 3.52 -6.43 -0.68
C PRO A 40 4.32 -6.47 0.62
N ILE A 41 3.65 -6.55 1.79
CA ILE A 41 4.37 -6.69 3.08
C ILE A 41 5.20 -7.97 3.09
N LEU A 42 4.64 -9.09 2.65
CA LEU A 42 5.35 -10.36 2.63
C LEU A 42 6.54 -10.32 1.66
N ASP A 43 6.34 -9.82 0.43
CA ASP A 43 7.41 -9.67 -0.56
C ASP A 43 8.53 -8.75 -0.04
N ALA A 44 8.18 -7.59 0.51
CA ALA A 44 9.13 -6.65 1.08
C ALA A 44 9.89 -7.26 2.28
N ALA A 45 9.20 -8.02 3.15
CA ALA A 45 9.83 -8.69 4.28
C ALA A 45 10.84 -9.75 3.83
N VAL A 46 10.51 -10.55 2.80
CA VAL A 46 11.44 -11.53 2.22
C VAL A 46 12.66 -10.82 1.64
N ARG A 47 12.47 -9.82 0.78
CA ARG A 47 13.59 -9.09 0.14
C ARG A 47 14.51 -8.42 1.16
N LEU A 48 13.92 -7.82 2.20
CA LEU A 48 14.69 -7.09 3.21
C LEU A 48 15.41 -8.02 4.18
N ARG A 49 14.76 -9.12 4.59
CA ARG A 49 15.20 -9.92 5.73
C ARG A 49 15.84 -11.24 5.37
N TYR A 50 15.56 -11.79 4.20
CA TYR A 50 16.15 -13.05 3.80
C TYR A 50 17.62 -12.84 3.34
N PRO A 51 18.60 -13.60 3.86
CA PRO A 51 19.97 -13.53 3.39
C PRO A 51 20.11 -14.18 2.00
N ALA A 52 20.97 -13.63 1.14
CA ALA A 52 21.08 -14.08 -0.25
C ALA A 52 21.57 -15.54 -0.38
N ASP A 53 22.30 -16.02 0.61
CA ASP A 53 22.81 -17.39 0.77
C ASP A 53 21.94 -18.26 1.69
N GLY A 54 20.74 -17.80 2.08
CA GLY A 54 19.85 -18.52 2.98
C GLY A 54 19.30 -19.80 2.35
N ASP A 55 19.65 -20.96 2.92
CA ASP A 55 19.19 -22.27 2.45
C ASP A 55 18.48 -23.05 3.56
N VAL A 56 17.15 -23.15 3.47
CA VAL A 56 16.32 -23.87 4.45
C VAL A 56 16.63 -25.37 4.52
N ARG A 57 17.26 -25.95 3.49
CA ARG A 57 17.67 -27.36 3.48
C ARG A 57 18.89 -27.61 4.37
N LYS A 58 19.64 -26.55 4.70
CA LYS A 58 20.80 -26.59 5.61
C LYS A 58 20.43 -26.25 7.06
N GLY A 59 19.13 -26.13 7.35
CA GLY A 59 18.59 -25.80 8.66
C GLY A 59 17.89 -24.43 8.69
N PRO A 60 17.46 -23.98 9.88
CA PRO A 60 16.74 -22.72 10.03
C PRO A 60 17.57 -21.51 9.54
N VAL A 61 17.00 -20.72 8.64
CA VAL A 61 17.65 -19.52 8.11
C VAL A 61 17.58 -18.38 9.13
N LYS A 62 18.74 -17.82 9.48
CA LYS A 62 18.82 -16.62 10.33
C LYS A 62 18.47 -15.38 9.50
N LEU A 63 17.30 -14.81 9.77
CA LEU A 63 16.85 -13.58 9.12
C LEU A 63 17.69 -12.37 9.54
N LYS A 64 17.90 -11.44 8.61
CA LYS A 64 18.46 -10.11 8.89
C LYS A 64 17.50 -9.36 9.83
N SER A 65 18.08 -8.68 10.80
CA SER A 65 17.35 -7.84 11.75
C SER A 65 16.88 -6.56 11.09
N VAL A 66 15.74 -6.05 11.56
CA VAL A 66 15.22 -4.72 11.27
C VAL A 66 15.08 -3.97 12.59
N THR A 67 15.30 -2.65 12.58
CA THR A 67 15.18 -1.81 13.77
C THR A 67 13.97 -0.88 13.67
N ALA A 68 13.53 -0.33 14.79
CA ALA A 68 12.41 0.62 14.80
C ALA A 68 12.68 1.83 13.91
N GLU A 69 13.92 2.31 13.88
CA GLU A 69 14.36 3.49 13.13
C GLU A 69 14.52 3.23 11.63
N SER A 70 14.63 1.98 11.21
CA SER A 70 14.82 1.59 9.80
C SER A 70 13.53 1.62 8.97
N GLY A 71 12.37 1.59 9.64
CA GLY A 71 11.08 1.56 8.98
C GLY A 71 10.43 2.94 8.83
N TRP A 72 9.13 2.88 8.56
CA TRP A 72 8.22 4.01 8.46
C TRP A 72 7.17 3.93 9.57
N VAL A 73 6.52 5.05 9.83
CA VAL A 73 5.46 5.16 10.82
C VAL A 73 4.25 5.83 10.20
N ALA A 74 3.08 5.21 10.39
CA ALA A 74 1.79 5.84 10.15
C ALA A 74 1.20 6.37 11.46
N ASP A 75 0.68 7.60 11.43
CA ASP A 75 -0.03 8.20 12.55
C ASP A 75 -1.50 7.77 12.52
N ASN A 76 -1.90 6.91 13.46
CA ASN A 76 -3.27 6.39 13.48
C ASN A 76 -4.28 7.48 13.82
N GLY A 77 -3.85 8.56 14.50
CA GLY A 77 -4.69 9.71 14.82
C GLY A 77 -5.10 10.54 13.59
N THR A 78 -4.49 10.29 12.44
CA THR A 78 -4.73 11.06 11.21
C THR A 78 -5.63 10.37 10.19
N TRP A 79 -6.22 9.21 10.53
CA TRP A 79 -7.10 8.50 9.59
C TRP A 79 -8.30 9.33 9.12
N THR A 80 -8.82 10.25 9.95
CA THR A 80 -9.92 11.17 9.62
C THR A 80 -9.46 12.51 9.02
N SER A 81 -8.16 12.75 8.85
CA SER A 81 -7.66 14.04 8.30
C SER A 81 -7.93 14.20 6.80
N GLY A 82 -8.32 13.10 6.14
CA GLY A 82 -8.40 12.95 4.69
C GLY A 82 -7.07 12.66 4.01
N LEU A 83 -5.97 12.56 4.76
CA LEU A 83 -4.69 12.02 4.29
C LEU A 83 -3.91 11.47 5.48
N THR A 84 -3.92 10.14 5.66
CA THR A 84 -3.17 9.51 6.75
C THR A 84 -1.69 9.88 6.64
N ALA A 85 -1.15 10.47 7.70
CA ALA A 85 0.24 10.87 7.78
C ALA A 85 1.12 9.61 7.88
N VAL A 86 2.13 9.55 7.01
CA VAL A 86 3.18 8.55 7.06
C VAL A 86 4.52 9.24 6.87
N VAL A 87 5.51 8.84 7.65
CA VAL A 87 6.86 9.43 7.64
C VAL A 87 7.90 8.36 7.94
N PRO A 88 9.18 8.55 7.56
CA PRO A 88 10.27 7.71 8.08
C PRO A 88 10.23 7.69 9.61
N ALA A 89 10.50 6.54 10.23
CA ALA A 89 10.37 6.39 11.69
C ALA A 89 11.20 7.42 12.47
N LYS A 90 12.39 7.77 11.96
CA LYS A 90 13.28 8.80 12.54
C LYS A 90 12.69 10.22 12.52
N GLN A 91 11.71 10.47 11.66
CA GLN A 91 11.06 11.77 11.50
C GLN A 91 9.72 11.85 12.23
N PHE A 92 9.25 10.74 12.81
CA PHE A 92 7.98 10.73 13.52
C PHE A 92 8.11 11.46 14.86
N LYS A 93 7.30 12.52 15.02
CA LYS A 93 7.25 13.36 16.23
C LYS A 93 5.98 13.17 17.05
N GLY A 94 5.05 12.34 16.58
CA GLY A 94 3.77 12.06 17.23
C GLY A 94 3.88 11.04 18.35
N ASP A 95 2.72 10.64 18.87
CA ASP A 95 2.63 9.63 19.91
C ASP A 95 2.86 8.22 19.34
N VAL A 96 3.99 7.59 19.70
CA VAL A 96 4.35 6.23 19.27
C VAL A 96 3.32 5.20 19.73
N ALA A 97 2.62 5.43 20.84
CA ALA A 97 1.54 4.56 21.31
C ALA A 97 0.33 4.55 20.36
N LYS A 98 0.14 5.61 19.57
CA LYS A 98 -0.95 5.79 18.61
C LYS A 98 -0.47 5.70 17.16
N SER A 99 0.61 4.94 16.92
CA SER A 99 1.20 4.82 15.60
C SER A 99 1.42 3.37 15.17
N SER A 100 1.45 3.15 13.87
CA SER A 100 1.73 1.84 13.27
C SER A 100 3.10 1.86 12.61
N TRP A 101 3.94 0.86 12.88
CA TRP A 101 5.22 0.70 12.21
C TRP A 101 5.06 -0.10 10.92
N LEU A 102 5.76 0.36 9.88
CA LEU A 102 5.69 -0.16 8.52
C LEU A 102 7.12 -0.39 8.00
N LEU A 103 7.28 -1.43 7.19
CA LEU A 103 8.60 -1.96 6.86
C LEU A 103 9.47 -0.99 6.05
N ASN A 104 8.85 -0.28 5.11
CA ASN A 104 9.50 0.65 4.18
C ASN A 104 8.47 1.68 3.65
N GLU A 105 8.91 2.53 2.74
CA GLU A 105 8.09 3.59 2.16
C GLU A 105 6.93 3.05 1.30
N ASP A 106 7.16 1.98 0.53
CA ASP A 106 6.11 1.37 -0.29
C ASP A 106 4.92 0.93 0.57
N ILE A 107 5.20 0.21 1.65
CA ILE A 107 4.17 -0.22 2.60
C ILE A 107 3.52 1.00 3.27
N ALA A 108 4.27 2.07 3.53
CA ALA A 108 3.74 3.30 4.08
C ALA A 108 2.73 3.99 3.17
N ILE A 109 3.01 4.08 1.87
CA ILE A 109 2.08 4.69 0.90
C ILE A 109 0.85 3.82 0.68
N ILE A 110 1.01 2.50 0.60
CA ILE A 110 -0.13 1.56 0.51
C ILE A 110 -1.01 1.67 1.76
N TYR A 111 -0.39 1.68 2.95
CA TYR A 111 -1.09 1.86 4.22
C TYR A 111 -1.89 3.16 4.22
N ARG A 112 -1.27 4.29 3.85
CA ARG A 112 -1.95 5.60 3.76
C ARG A 112 -3.20 5.53 2.89
N ALA A 113 -3.07 4.93 1.71
CA ALA A 113 -4.19 4.78 0.79
C ALA A 113 -5.31 3.94 1.42
N TYR A 114 -4.97 2.90 2.17
CA TYR A 114 -5.92 1.96 2.75
C TYR A 114 -6.59 2.46 4.06
N SER A 115 -5.88 3.23 4.88
CA SER A 115 -6.33 3.67 6.21
C SER A 115 -7.03 5.03 6.23
N THR A 116 -6.87 5.83 5.16
CA THR A 116 -7.53 7.14 5.07
C THR A 116 -9.03 6.96 4.92
N LEU A 117 -9.78 7.53 5.86
CA LEU A 117 -11.24 7.49 5.83
C LEU A 117 -11.79 8.52 4.85
N ASP A 118 -13.03 8.28 4.41
CA ASP A 118 -13.76 9.08 3.42
C ASP A 118 -13.02 9.23 2.08
N TRP A 119 -12.77 8.11 1.40
CA TRP A 119 -12.23 8.11 0.04
C TRP A 119 -13.13 8.91 -0.91
N LYS A 120 -12.61 10.06 -1.33
CA LYS A 120 -13.21 10.93 -2.35
C LYS A 120 -12.83 10.48 -3.76
N LEU A 121 -11.69 9.84 -3.92
CA LEU A 121 -11.26 9.15 -5.13
C LEU A 121 -11.41 7.65 -4.92
N LYS A 122 -11.88 6.91 -5.92
CA LYS A 122 -11.98 5.46 -5.82
C LYS A 122 -11.46 4.78 -7.06
N ILE A 123 -10.49 3.86 -6.93
CA ILE A 123 -10.12 3.00 -8.05
C ILE A 123 -11.25 1.98 -8.24
N THR A 124 -11.82 1.95 -9.43
CA THR A 124 -12.95 1.08 -9.82
C THR A 124 -12.56 -0.03 -10.78
N SER A 125 -11.41 0.10 -11.44
CA SER A 125 -10.85 -0.93 -12.31
C SER A 125 -9.32 -0.86 -12.27
N PRO A 126 -8.61 -1.98 -12.04
CA PRO A 126 -9.15 -3.27 -11.60
C PRO A 126 -9.98 -3.16 -10.32
N GLY A 127 -10.89 -4.11 -10.10
CA GLY A 127 -11.75 -4.11 -8.91
C GLY A 127 -10.95 -4.32 -7.62
N ARG A 128 -11.53 -3.98 -6.48
CA ARG A 128 -10.89 -4.08 -5.16
C ARG A 128 -10.28 -5.46 -4.85
N GLU A 129 -10.86 -6.53 -5.38
CA GLU A 129 -10.43 -7.92 -5.19
C GLU A 129 -9.90 -8.57 -6.48
N ALA A 130 -9.48 -7.76 -7.45
CA ALA A 130 -9.04 -8.24 -8.77
C ALA A 130 -7.99 -9.35 -8.66
N ALA A 131 -7.06 -9.25 -7.71
CA ALA A 131 -6.00 -10.24 -7.49
C ALA A 131 -6.49 -11.67 -7.19
N LYS A 132 -7.76 -11.87 -6.82
CA LYS A 132 -8.34 -13.23 -6.66
C LYS A 132 -8.50 -13.98 -7.98
N SER A 133 -8.67 -13.25 -9.08
CA SER A 133 -9.12 -13.81 -10.37
C SER A 133 -8.41 -13.24 -11.58
N GLU A 134 -7.75 -12.11 -11.46
CA GLU A 134 -7.03 -11.42 -12.53
C GLU A 134 -5.52 -11.53 -12.28
N VAL A 135 -4.83 -12.14 -13.24
CA VAL A 135 -3.37 -12.19 -13.28
C VAL A 135 -2.93 -11.69 -14.64
N PHE A 136 -1.99 -10.74 -14.63
CA PHE A 136 -1.46 -10.10 -15.82
C PHE A 136 -0.13 -10.73 -16.21
N ASP A 137 0.20 -10.68 -17.49
CA ASP A 137 1.47 -11.15 -18.02
C ASP A 137 2.52 -10.03 -18.03
N ALA A 138 3.78 -10.37 -17.72
CA ALA A 138 4.87 -9.42 -17.85
C ALA A 138 4.97 -8.85 -19.28
N GLY A 139 5.18 -7.53 -19.39
CA GLY A 139 5.17 -6.80 -20.67
C GLY A 139 3.78 -6.38 -21.16
N SER A 140 2.70 -6.85 -20.51
CA SER A 140 1.34 -6.38 -20.81
C SER A 140 1.09 -4.98 -20.21
N ALA A 141 -0.15 -4.50 -20.33
CA ALA A 141 -0.58 -3.23 -19.79
C ALA A 141 -1.86 -3.38 -18.96
N VAL A 142 -2.02 -2.54 -17.95
CA VAL A 142 -3.24 -2.43 -17.14
C VAL A 142 -3.80 -1.02 -17.23
N THR A 143 -5.12 -0.92 -17.30
CA THR A 143 -5.83 0.36 -17.21
C THR A 143 -6.33 0.55 -15.78
N ILE A 144 -5.93 1.64 -15.13
CA ILE A 144 -6.46 2.07 -13.84
C ILE A 144 -7.55 3.10 -14.07
N LYS A 145 -8.80 2.79 -13.71
CA LYS A 145 -9.93 3.73 -13.76
C LYS A 145 -10.26 4.22 -12.36
N VAL A 146 -10.50 5.53 -12.25
CA VAL A 146 -10.84 6.19 -10.99
C VAL A 146 -12.23 6.82 -11.11
N ASP A 147 -13.08 6.58 -10.14
CA ASP A 147 -14.25 7.41 -9.86
C ASP A 147 -13.81 8.62 -9.04
N ASP A 148 -13.90 9.78 -9.66
CA ASP A 148 -13.53 11.09 -9.13
C ASP A 148 -14.74 12.00 -8.88
N SER A 149 -15.96 11.45 -8.93
CA SER A 149 -17.20 12.22 -8.78
C SER A 149 -17.30 12.99 -7.45
N ARG A 150 -16.72 12.44 -6.37
CA ARG A 150 -16.66 13.08 -5.03
C ARG A 150 -15.41 13.95 -4.83
N PHE A 151 -14.55 14.04 -5.84
CA PHE A 151 -13.35 14.87 -5.89
C PHE A 151 -13.28 15.67 -7.20
N ALA A 152 -14.45 16.12 -7.68
CA ALA A 152 -14.57 16.94 -8.88
C ALA A 152 -13.77 18.24 -8.74
N GLY A 153 -13.18 18.72 -9.85
CA GLY A 153 -12.33 19.93 -9.85
C GLY A 153 -10.89 19.69 -9.40
N TRP A 154 -10.42 18.43 -9.41
CA TRP A 154 -9.00 18.14 -9.24
C TRP A 154 -8.14 18.84 -10.31
N THR A 155 -6.96 19.28 -9.92
CA THR A 155 -5.95 19.91 -10.80
C THR A 155 -4.82 18.95 -11.15
N LYS A 156 -4.62 17.92 -10.32
CA LYS A 156 -3.63 16.87 -10.56
C LYS A 156 -4.08 15.54 -9.96
N LEU A 157 -3.89 14.45 -10.70
CA LEU A 157 -3.96 13.07 -10.20
C LEU A 157 -2.62 12.39 -10.46
N GLU A 158 -2.02 11.81 -9.43
CA GLU A 158 -0.75 11.07 -9.52
C GLU A 158 -0.99 9.60 -9.20
N LEU A 159 -0.63 8.70 -10.11
CA LEU A 159 -0.71 7.26 -9.89
C LEU A 159 0.61 6.76 -9.31
N TYR A 160 0.52 6.05 -8.20
CA TYR A 160 1.63 5.42 -7.50
C TYR A 160 1.49 3.90 -7.52
N ASP A 161 2.63 3.22 -7.62
CA ASP A 161 2.83 1.80 -7.36
C ASP A 161 3.75 1.67 -6.14
N GLY A 162 3.17 1.33 -4.99
CA GLY A 162 3.86 1.55 -3.71
C GLY A 162 4.23 3.03 -3.55
N ALA A 163 5.51 3.33 -3.36
CA ALA A 163 6.03 4.69 -3.29
C ALA A 163 6.43 5.28 -4.65
N THR A 164 6.50 4.46 -5.70
CA THR A 164 6.97 4.89 -7.01
C THR A 164 5.85 5.54 -7.81
N LYS A 165 6.03 6.79 -8.23
CA LYS A 165 5.10 7.44 -9.15
C LYS A 165 5.26 6.86 -10.56
N VAL A 166 4.15 6.36 -11.13
CA VAL A 166 4.12 5.69 -12.45
C VAL A 166 3.23 6.41 -13.46
N GLY A 167 2.50 7.45 -13.04
CA GLY A 167 1.68 8.25 -13.95
C GLY A 167 1.22 9.57 -13.33
N GLU A 168 0.81 10.49 -14.19
CA GLU A 168 0.21 11.77 -13.81
C GLU A 168 -0.85 12.19 -14.84
N LEU A 169 -1.92 12.82 -14.36
CA LEU A 169 -2.89 13.55 -15.18
C LEU A 169 -3.07 14.96 -14.61
N ALA A 170 -3.10 15.96 -15.49
CA ALA A 170 -3.47 17.34 -15.16
C ALA A 170 -4.87 17.73 -15.67
N LYS A 171 -5.47 16.88 -16.52
CA LYS A 171 -6.83 17.04 -17.08
C LYS A 171 -7.28 15.75 -17.77
N GLY A 172 -8.53 15.73 -18.22
CA GLY A 172 -9.11 14.62 -18.97
C GLY A 172 -9.76 13.57 -18.06
N PRO A 173 -10.24 12.45 -18.62
CA PRO A 173 -10.83 11.38 -17.84
C PRO A 173 -9.84 10.84 -16.81
N ALA A 174 -10.29 10.55 -15.58
CA ALA A 174 -9.46 9.98 -14.51
C ALA A 174 -9.10 8.51 -14.77
N LYS A 175 -8.25 8.28 -15.78
CA LYS A 175 -7.82 6.98 -16.27
C LYS A 175 -6.34 6.98 -16.61
N PHE A 176 -5.61 6.02 -16.06
CA PHE A 176 -4.21 5.76 -16.35
C PHE A 176 -4.04 4.47 -17.15
N THR A 177 -3.00 4.38 -17.96
CA THR A 177 -2.57 3.13 -18.59
C THR A 177 -1.11 2.89 -18.23
N VAL A 178 -0.86 1.86 -17.42
CA VAL A 178 0.50 1.42 -17.07
C VAL A 178 0.89 0.33 -18.06
N LYS A 179 1.95 0.57 -18.82
CA LYS A 179 2.47 -0.36 -19.83
C LYS A 179 3.70 -1.09 -19.30
N ASP A 180 4.13 -2.12 -20.03
CA ASP A 180 5.38 -2.84 -19.80
C ASP A 180 5.50 -3.39 -18.37
N LEU A 181 4.39 -3.93 -17.86
CA LEU A 181 4.27 -4.44 -16.49
C LEU A 181 5.40 -5.41 -16.15
N LYS A 182 6.00 -5.22 -14.98
CA LYS A 182 7.07 -6.09 -14.48
C LYS A 182 6.46 -7.23 -13.65
N PRO A 183 7.11 -8.39 -13.56
CA PRO A 183 6.65 -9.44 -12.66
C PRO A 183 6.64 -8.98 -11.20
N GLY A 184 5.60 -9.33 -10.45
CA GLY A 184 5.48 -9.02 -9.04
C GLY A 184 4.08 -8.57 -8.60
N TYR A 185 4.03 -8.02 -7.39
CA TYR A 185 2.84 -7.44 -6.77
C TYR A 185 2.89 -5.93 -6.92
N HIS A 186 1.90 -5.36 -7.62
CA HIS A 186 1.78 -3.93 -7.86
C HIS A 186 0.59 -3.38 -7.10
N ALA A 187 0.85 -2.54 -6.09
CA ALA A 187 -0.18 -1.96 -5.25
C ALA A 187 -0.41 -0.52 -5.68
N TYR A 188 -1.37 -0.34 -6.59
CA TYR A 188 -1.66 0.95 -7.17
C TYR A 188 -2.54 1.80 -6.27
N SER A 189 -2.22 3.09 -6.14
CA SER A 189 -3.07 4.09 -5.50
C SER A 189 -2.94 5.43 -6.22
N VAL A 190 -3.97 6.28 -6.13
CA VAL A 190 -3.93 7.63 -6.71
C VAL A 190 -3.88 8.66 -5.61
N LEU A 191 -3.06 9.70 -5.79
CA LEU A 191 -3.05 10.90 -4.96
C LEU A 191 -3.55 12.07 -5.80
N GLY A 192 -4.71 12.62 -5.43
CA GLY A 192 -5.29 13.78 -6.10
C GLY A 192 -5.05 15.07 -5.36
N THR A 193 -4.87 16.16 -6.10
CA THR A 193 -4.82 17.54 -5.59
C THR A 193 -5.95 18.34 -6.23
N ASP A 194 -6.74 19.07 -5.43
CA ASP A 194 -7.78 19.99 -5.93
C ASP A 194 -7.28 21.43 -6.13
N ASP A 195 -8.15 22.29 -6.65
CA ASP A 195 -7.89 23.71 -6.89
C ASP A 195 -7.63 24.53 -5.62
N LYS A 196 -7.98 23.97 -4.45
CA LYS A 196 -7.75 24.55 -3.12
C LYS A 196 -6.51 23.97 -2.44
N GLY A 197 -5.77 23.09 -3.10
CA GLY A 197 -4.58 22.43 -2.58
C GLY A 197 -4.87 21.29 -1.60
N ASN A 198 -6.12 20.83 -1.47
CA ASN A 198 -6.41 19.63 -0.68
C ASN A 198 -5.85 18.41 -1.40
N VAL A 199 -5.22 17.53 -0.62
CA VAL A 199 -4.69 16.26 -1.11
C VAL A 199 -5.53 15.10 -0.57
N ARG A 200 -5.95 14.20 -1.45
CA ARG A 200 -6.77 13.03 -1.10
C ARG A 200 -6.26 11.77 -1.82
N PRO A 201 -6.09 10.64 -1.11
CA PRO A 201 -5.78 9.38 -1.75
C PRO A 201 -7.04 8.69 -2.26
N SER A 202 -6.88 7.77 -3.21
CA SER A 202 -7.87 6.74 -3.49
C SER A 202 -7.74 5.55 -2.53
N ASN A 203 -8.70 4.62 -2.56
CA ASN A 203 -8.40 3.25 -2.15
C ASN A 203 -7.30 2.66 -3.05
N PRO A 204 -6.43 1.77 -2.56
CA PRO A 204 -5.50 1.06 -3.41
C PRO A 204 -6.15 -0.17 -4.07
N VAL A 205 -5.48 -0.71 -5.08
CA VAL A 205 -5.82 -1.98 -5.74
C VAL A 205 -4.56 -2.80 -5.97
N LEU A 206 -4.67 -4.14 -5.83
CA LEU A 206 -3.58 -5.05 -6.13
C LEU A 206 -3.69 -5.55 -7.57
N VAL A 207 -2.60 -5.45 -8.32
CA VAL A 207 -2.39 -6.08 -9.62
C VAL A 207 -1.26 -7.09 -9.48
N VAL A 208 -1.54 -8.34 -9.83
CA VAL A 208 -0.56 -9.43 -9.80
C VAL A 208 -0.06 -9.67 -11.21
N VAL A 209 1.26 -9.61 -11.40
CA VAL A 209 1.90 -9.83 -12.69
C VAL A 209 2.80 -11.05 -12.59
N ARG A 210 2.54 -12.07 -13.41
CA ARG A 210 3.38 -13.27 -13.47
C ARG A 210 4.50 -13.11 -14.47
N GLU A 211 5.60 -13.82 -14.23
CA GLU A 211 6.59 -14.07 -15.28
C GLU A 211 5.96 -14.89 -16.40
N VAL A 212 6.30 -14.55 -17.64
CA VAL A 212 5.96 -15.37 -18.79
C VAL A 212 7.22 -16.13 -19.16
N ASP A 213 7.22 -17.45 -18.93
CA ASP A 213 8.31 -18.28 -19.45
C ASP A 213 8.21 -18.33 -20.98
N ARG A 214 9.17 -17.69 -21.64
CA ARG A 214 9.24 -17.66 -23.11
C ARG A 214 9.71 -19.00 -23.71
N HIS A 215 10.15 -19.95 -22.89
CA HIS A 215 10.57 -21.29 -23.34
C HIS A 215 9.46 -22.34 -23.26
N ASN A 216 8.32 -22.02 -22.65
CA ASN A 216 7.16 -22.89 -22.62
C ASN A 216 5.87 -22.03 -22.56
N PRO A 217 5.39 -21.49 -23.70
CA PRO A 217 4.12 -20.79 -23.71
C PRO A 217 3.03 -21.77 -23.25
N ALA A 218 2.28 -21.38 -22.22
CA ALA A 218 1.18 -22.16 -21.70
C ALA A 218 0.26 -22.59 -22.85
N LYS A 219 -0.09 -23.89 -22.88
CA LYS A 219 -1.08 -24.46 -23.79
C LYS A 219 -2.46 -23.82 -23.61
#